data_AF-A0A956UTF3-F1
#
_entry.id   AF-A0A956UTF3-F1
#
_cell.length_a   1.000
_cell.length_b   1.000
_cell.length_c   1.000
_cell.angle_alpha   90.00
_cell.angle_beta   90.00
_cell.angle_gamma   90.00
#
_symmetry.space_group_name_H-M   'P 1'
#
loop_
_entity.id
_entity.type
_entity.pdbx_description
1 polymer ?
#
loop_
_entity_poly.entity_id
_entity_poly.type
_entity_poly.pdbx_seq_one_letter_code
_entity_poly.pdbx_strand_id
1 'polypeptide(L)'
;MLVQGIAKCLHCGDVAGEWVGRSGSPLLIRGLRPRPLDCDPAGVIRCRRCNGPMFLDEAGLVSSSYRLRRVQRMRRQLAQLERDARPGRAA
;
A
#
# COMPACT_ATOMS: atom_id res chain seq x y z
N MET A 1 0.62 3.05 10.20
CA MET A 1 0.15 3.22 8.81
C MET A 1 0.55 1.99 8.02
N LEU A 2 -0.35 1.40 7.22
CA LEU A 2 -0.01 0.25 6.37
C LEU A 2 0.54 0.76 5.03
N VAL A 3 1.55 0.05 4.51
CA VAL A 3 2.14 0.26 3.21
C VAL A 3 2.10 -1.04 2.41
N GLN A 4 2.02 -0.92 1.10
CA GLN A 4 2.13 -2.00 0.14
C GLN A 4 3.17 -1.65 -0.92
N GLY A 5 3.83 -2.64 -1.50
CA GLY A 5 4.79 -2.45 -2.58
C GLY A 5 5.37 -3.78 -3.05
N ILE A 6 6.32 -3.73 -3.96
CA ILE A 6 6.96 -4.91 -4.54
C ILE A 6 8.25 -5.22 -3.79
N ALA A 7 8.38 -6.43 -3.22
CA ALA A 7 9.61 -6.86 -2.57
C ALA A 7 10.65 -7.27 -3.63
N LYS A 8 11.73 -6.50 -3.75
CA LYS A 8 12.78 -6.66 -4.77
C LYS A 8 14.17 -6.84 -4.15
N CYS A 9 14.98 -7.69 -4.76
CA CYS A 9 16.36 -7.94 -4.33
C CYS A 9 17.25 -6.76 -4.69
N LEU A 10 18.03 -6.27 -3.72
CA LEU A 10 18.99 -5.19 -3.93
C LEU A 10 20.18 -5.60 -4.82
N HIS A 11 20.50 -6.88 -4.90
CA HIS A 11 21.68 -7.36 -5.61
C HIS A 11 21.40 -7.81 -7.04
N CYS A 12 20.38 -8.64 -7.25
CA CYS A 12 20.10 -9.22 -8.56
C CYS A 12 18.76 -8.77 -9.17
N GLY A 13 18.01 -7.90 -8.48
CA GLY A 13 16.74 -7.37 -8.98
C GLY A 13 15.56 -8.36 -8.97
N ASP A 14 15.76 -9.58 -8.48
CA ASP A 14 14.73 -10.61 -8.37
C ASP A 14 13.52 -10.14 -7.53
N VAL A 15 12.31 -10.44 -7.99
CA VAL A 15 11.06 -10.02 -7.35
C VAL A 15 10.46 -11.19 -6.58
N ALA A 16 10.29 -11.03 -5.27
CA ALA A 16 9.68 -12.06 -4.42
C ALA A 16 8.15 -12.02 -4.44
N GLY A 17 7.55 -10.87 -4.77
CA GLY A 17 6.11 -10.65 -4.81
C GLY A 17 5.68 -9.33 -4.18
N GLU A 18 4.37 -9.17 -3.99
CA GLU A 18 3.82 -8.02 -3.27
C GLU A 18 4.01 -8.19 -1.76
N TRP A 19 4.32 -7.12 -1.06
CA TRP A 19 4.44 -7.10 0.38
C TRP A 19 3.55 -6.04 1.00
N VAL A 20 2.84 -6.41 2.07
CA VAL A 20 1.96 -5.53 2.83
C VAL A 20 2.31 -5.58 4.30
N GLY A 21 2.51 -4.43 4.92
CA GLY A 21 2.82 -4.35 6.34
C GLY A 21 2.81 -2.92 6.88
N ARG A 22 3.21 -2.76 8.14
CA ARG A 22 3.29 -1.44 8.77
C ARG A 22 4.54 -0.70 8.26
N SER A 23 4.38 0.58 7.94
CA SER A 23 5.51 1.47 7.64
C SER A 23 6.53 1.43 8.79
N GLY A 24 7.82 1.38 8.44
CA GLY A 24 8.92 1.26 9.39
C GLY A 24 9.12 -0.13 10.00
N SER A 25 8.28 -1.11 9.68
CA SER A 25 8.48 -2.49 10.13
C SER A 25 9.44 -3.24 9.21
N PRO A 26 10.19 -4.25 9.72
CA PRO A 26 11.02 -5.10 8.88
C PRO A 26 10.21 -5.84 7.79
N LEU A 27 10.83 -6.09 6.64
CA LEU A 27 10.28 -6.90 5.55
C LEU A 27 10.27 -8.39 5.96
N LEU A 28 9.23 -8.79 6.68
CA LEU A 28 9.05 -10.16 7.15
C LEU A 28 8.14 -10.98 6.23
N ILE A 29 8.33 -12.29 6.20
CA ILE A 29 7.62 -13.24 5.33
C ILE A 29 6.10 -13.16 5.53
N ARG A 30 5.61 -12.88 6.75
CA ARG A 30 4.18 -12.67 7.02
C ARG A 30 3.50 -11.61 6.14
N GLY A 31 4.26 -10.62 5.67
CA GLY A 31 3.75 -9.56 4.80
C GLY A 31 3.72 -9.91 3.32
N LEU A 32 4.40 -10.98 2.88
CA LEU A 32 4.48 -11.36 1.46
C LEU A 32 3.16 -11.94 0.94
N ARG A 33 2.85 -11.66 -0.32
CA ARG A 33 1.66 -12.11 -1.05
C ARG A 33 2.08 -12.64 -2.44
N PRO A 34 1.77 -13.91 -2.78
CA PRO A 34 1.24 -14.94 -1.88
C PRO A 34 2.25 -15.30 -0.77
N ARG A 35 1.75 -15.74 0.39
CA ARG A 35 2.64 -16.18 1.48
C ARG A 35 3.26 -17.54 1.09
N PRO A 36 4.59 -17.71 1.18
CA PRO A 36 5.21 -19.02 1.00
C PRO A 36 4.67 -20.01 2.03
N LEU A 37 4.45 -21.25 1.59
CA LEU A 37 4.21 -22.38 2.49
C LEU A 37 5.53 -22.78 3.17
N ASP A 38 5.45 -23.35 4.36
CA ASP A 38 6.61 -23.90 5.11
C ASP A 38 7.74 -22.92 5.40
N CYS A 39 7.40 -21.66 5.72
CA CYS A 39 8.36 -20.64 6.13
C CYS A 39 7.95 -20.02 7.46
N ASP A 40 8.94 -19.63 8.29
CA ASP A 40 8.69 -18.86 9.51
C ASP A 40 8.10 -17.48 9.15
N PRO A 41 6.86 -17.15 9.56
CA PRO A 41 6.26 -15.85 9.28
C PRO A 41 7.02 -14.67 9.90
N ALA A 42 7.78 -14.91 10.97
CA ALA A 42 8.63 -13.90 11.61
C ALA A 42 10.01 -13.75 10.94
N GLY A 43 10.36 -14.62 9.99
CA GLY A 43 11.60 -14.57 9.24
C GLY A 43 11.68 -13.36 8.31
N VAL A 44 12.88 -12.80 8.15
CA VAL A 44 13.18 -11.72 7.19
C VAL A 44 13.17 -12.29 5.78
N ILE A 45 12.56 -11.56 4.84
CA ILE A 45 12.53 -11.97 3.44
C ILE A 45 13.94 -11.83 2.85
N ARG A 46 14.42 -12.91 2.22
CA ARG A 46 15.68 -12.96 1.47
C ARG A 46 15.42 -13.36 0.02
N CYS A 47 16.29 -12.91 -0.87
CA CYS A 47 16.21 -13.30 -2.27
C CYS A 47 16.45 -14.80 -2.44
N ARG A 48 15.58 -15.49 -3.18
CA ARG A 48 15.72 -16.93 -3.43
C ARG A 48 16.89 -17.28 -4.37
N ARG A 49 17.34 -16.33 -5.19
CA ARG A 49 18.44 -16.52 -6.15
C ARG A 49 19.82 -16.35 -5.54
N CYS A 50 20.02 -15.28 -4.78
CA CYS A 50 21.35 -14.88 -4.30
C CYS A 50 21.43 -14.71 -2.77
N ASN A 51 20.35 -15.03 -2.04
CA ASN A 51 20.22 -14.81 -0.59
C ASN A 51 20.45 -13.35 -0.13
N GLY A 52 20.36 -12.40 -1.07
CA GLY A 52 20.58 -10.98 -0.83
C GLY A 52 19.47 -10.32 -0.02
N PRO A 53 19.72 -9.09 0.48
CA PRO A 53 18.70 -8.28 1.15
C PRO A 53 17.63 -7.82 0.16
N MET A 54 16.40 -7.75 0.67
CA MET A 54 15.23 -7.30 -0.08
C MET A 54 14.81 -5.92 0.40
N PHE A 55 14.35 -5.07 -0.51
CA PHE A 55 13.74 -3.78 -0.22
C PHE A 55 12.32 -3.71 -0.78
N LEU A 56 11.55 -2.74 -0.31
CA LEU A 56 10.20 -2.48 -0.81
C LEU A 56 10.27 -1.41 -1.91
N ASP A 57 10.08 -1.83 -3.15
CA ASP A 57 9.96 -0.95 -4.31
C ASP A 57 8.51 -0.46 -4.47
N GLU A 58 8.34 0.71 -5.09
CA GLU A 58 7.02 1.32 -5.34
C GLU A 58 6.13 1.41 -4.08
N ALA A 59 6.75 1.65 -2.91
CA ALA A 59 6.05 1.64 -1.63
C ALA A 59 4.95 2.72 -1.55
N GLY A 60 3.70 2.28 -1.53
CA GLY A 60 2.51 3.12 -1.45
C GLY A 60 1.74 2.91 -0.14
N LEU A 61 0.93 3.89 0.23
CA LEU A 61 0.00 3.73 1.35
C LEU A 61 -1.11 2.75 0.97
N VAL A 62 -1.38 1.78 1.84
CA VAL A 62 -2.63 1.01 1.73
C VAL A 62 -3.77 1.97 2.03
N SER A 63 -4.46 2.42 0.99
CA SER A 63 -5.63 3.27 1.17
C SER A 63 -6.71 2.44 1.86
N SER A 64 -6.99 2.74 3.14
CA SER A 64 -8.07 2.03 3.82
C SER A 64 -9.39 2.35 3.12
N SER A 65 -10.25 1.34 2.96
CA SER A 65 -11.62 1.52 2.46
C SER A 65 -12.36 2.61 3.23
N TYR A 66 -12.04 2.80 4.51
CA TYR A 66 -12.52 3.93 5.32
C TYR A 66 -12.02 5.30 4.81
N ARG A 67 -10.72 5.46 4.51
CA ARG A 67 -10.15 6.71 4.00
C ARG A 67 -10.75 7.07 2.64
N LEU A 68 -10.92 6.08 1.76
CA LEU A 68 -11.60 6.26 0.47
C LEU A 68 -13.05 6.68 0.65
N ARG A 69 -13.82 5.99 1.51
CA ARG A 69 -15.21 6.36 1.84
C ARG A 69 -15.33 7.76 2.42
N ARG A 70 -14.39 8.16 3.30
CA ARG A 70 -14.35 9.50 3.88
C ARG A 70 -14.09 10.57 2.81
N VAL A 71 -13.12 10.36 1.91
CA VAL A 71 -12.84 11.28 0.80
C VAL A 71 -14.05 11.41 -0.13
N GLN A 72 -14.69 10.29 -0.48
CA GLN A 72 -15.91 10.30 -1.29
C GLN A 72 -17.05 11.08 -0.61
N ARG A 73 -17.24 10.90 0.70
CA ARG A 73 -18.24 11.66 1.47
C ARG A 73 -17.97 13.16 1.43
N MET A 74 -16.73 13.58 1.69
CA MET A 74 -16.36 15.01 1.67
C MET A 74 -16.57 15.62 0.28
N ARG A 75 -16.20 14.91 -0.80
CA ARG A 75 -16.44 15.36 -2.18
C ARG A 75 -17.92 15.58 -2.47
N ARG A 76 -18.80 14.68 -1.99
CA ARG A 76 -20.25 14.84 -2.15
C ARG A 76 -20.78 16.07 -1.39
N GLN A 77 -20.26 16.32 -0.19
CA GLN A 77 -20.66 17.49 0.61
C GLN A 77 -20.25 18.80 -0.06
N LEU A 78 -19.02 18.89 -0.58
CA LEU A 78 -18.56 20.07 -1.32
C LEU A 78 -19.41 20.31 -2.58
N ALA A 79 -19.68 19.27 -3.36
CA ALA A 79 -20.53 19.38 -4.55
C ALA A 79 -21.99 19.75 -4.22
N GLN A 80 -22.47 19.48 -3.01
CA GLN A 80 -23.77 19.94 -2.55
C GLN A 80 -23.72 21.43 -2.20
N LEU A 81 -22.71 21.85 -1.43
CA LEU A 81 -22.50 23.26 -1.10
C LEU A 81 -22.29 24.14 -2.33
N GLU A 82 -21.55 23.67 -3.34
CA GLU A 82 -21.37 24.40 -4.61
C GLU A 82 -22.68 24.58 -5.38
N ARG A 83 -23.59 23.59 -5.32
CA ARG A 83 -24.92 23.70 -5.93
C ARG A 83 -25.80 24.67 -5.17
N ASP A 84 -25.80 24.57 -3.84
CA ASP A 84 -26.60 25.42 -2.96
C ASP A 84 -26.10 26.88 -2.97
N ALA A 85 -24.78 27.07 -3.14
CA ALA A 85 -24.14 28.38 -3.25
C ALA A 85 -24.34 29.06 -4.62
N ARG A 86 -25.08 28.45 -5.56
CA ARG A 86 -25.44 29.07 -6.84
C ARG A 86 -26.93 29.49 -6.87
N PRO A 87 -27.39 30.47 -6.07
CA PRO A 87 -28.62 31.18 -6.38
C PRO A 87 -28.33 32.26 -7.44
N GLY A 88 -29.01 32.18 -8.58
CA GLY A 88 -29.25 33.31 -9.49
C GLY A 88 -28.05 34.12 -10.01
N ARG A 89 -27.48 33.73 -11.14
CA ARG A 89 -27.19 34.71 -12.20
C ARG A 89 -28.31 34.62 -13.23
N ALA A 90 -29.44 35.20 -12.86
CA ALA A 90 -30.49 35.60 -13.77
C ALA A 90 -30.62 37.12 -13.60
N ALA A 91 -29.94 37.85 -14.46
CA ALA A 91 -30.22 39.23 -14.90
C ALA A 91 -29.23 39.53 -16.03
#